data_AF-A0A5C9BT69-F1
#
_entry.id   AF-A0A5C9BT69-F1
#
_cell.length_a   1.000
_cell.length_b   1.000
_cell.length_c   1.000
_cell.angle_alpha   90.00
_cell.angle_beta   90.00
_cell.angle_gamma   90.00
#
_symmetry.space_group_name_H-M   'P 1'
#
loop_
_entity.id
_entity.type
_entity.pdbx_description
1 polymer ?
#
loop_
_entity_poly.entity_id
_entity_poly.type
_entity_poly.pdbx_seq_one_letter_code
_entity_poly.pdbx_strand_id
1 'polypeptide(L)'
;MENRIGYAMNLNNIGIIYDIQGEYDRALDYYLRSLRIKESLGMKNSKDYAASLNNIGIVYYYKNKKDSVLYYFIRSLKIQEEIGDKAGIAASMNNIGELYSELQQFDNALGYLVKGLDISKEIGDKYVVMGTCDNLAKTYAHLNNHKAAYQYHQVFSTYKDSIFNEEKSKEIGALEEKYEWEKQERQRQYKEEELTKTAAIQKKRSDMLQVSGVFIVIVVLIFGLLLYASNLPINIHFIEGMVFVVFMMFFELTLVFLNPYIDMIADGKPIINLLANSVIAACLSPLHEILEGKMKMKITKDKKKRLERRIIGKQ
;
A
#
# COMPACT_ATOMS: atom_id res chain seq x y z
N MET A 1 11.75 19.69 24.22
CA MET A 1 12.26 18.63 25.10
C MET A 1 11.86 17.25 24.60
N GLU A 2 10.60 17.05 24.18
CA GLU A 2 10.08 15.76 23.65
C GLU A 2 10.93 15.14 22.52
N ASN A 3 11.35 15.94 21.53
CA ASN A 3 12.21 15.44 20.44
C ASN A 3 13.53 14.85 20.96
N ARG A 4 14.13 15.44 22.02
CA ARG A 4 15.37 14.93 22.62
C ARG A 4 15.17 13.65 23.45
N ILE A 5 14.01 13.47 24.07
CA ILE A 5 13.65 12.23 24.79
C ILE A 5 13.55 11.08 23.78
N GLY A 6 12.76 11.27 22.72
CA GLY A 6 12.63 10.28 21.65
C GLY A 6 13.97 9.97 20.96
N TYR A 7 14.81 10.99 20.73
CA TYR A 7 16.16 10.79 20.21
C TYR A 7 17.04 9.93 21.14
N ALA A 8 16.98 10.15 22.46
CA ALA A 8 17.71 9.32 23.42
C ALA A 8 17.21 7.87 23.45
N MET A 9 15.89 7.66 23.37
CA MET A 9 15.29 6.32 23.28
C MET A 9 15.73 5.60 22.01
N ASN A 10 15.73 6.28 20.86
CA ASN A 10 16.20 5.73 19.59
C ASN A 10 17.68 5.33 19.64
N LEU A 11 18.54 6.15 20.26
CA LEU A 11 19.94 5.77 20.46
C LEU A 11 20.07 4.50 21.31
N ASN A 12 19.26 4.35 22.36
CA ASN A 12 19.25 3.13 23.15
C ASN A 12 18.82 1.93 22.31
N ASN A 13 17.79 2.06 21.48
CA ASN A 13 17.32 0.98 20.62
C ASN A 13 18.36 0.60 19.55
N ILE A 14 19.10 1.57 18.99
CA ILE A 14 20.23 1.29 18.10
C ILE A 14 21.33 0.52 18.84
N GLY A 15 21.59 0.89 20.10
CA GLY A 15 22.50 0.13 20.97
C GLY A 15 22.07 -1.33 21.12
N ILE A 16 20.77 -1.60 21.29
CA ILE A 16 20.22 -2.98 21.37
C ILE A 16 20.47 -3.74 20.07
N ILE A 17 20.29 -3.11 18.91
CA ILE A 17 20.54 -3.75 17.62
C ILE A 17 22.02 -4.17 17.49
N TYR A 18 22.95 -3.29 17.85
CA TYR A 18 24.38 -3.61 17.81
C TYR A 18 24.78 -4.67 18.85
N ASP A 19 24.15 -4.67 20.02
CA ASP A 19 24.37 -5.68 21.06
C ASP A 19 23.95 -7.08 20.58
N ILE A 20 22.76 -7.20 19.96
CA ILE A 20 22.27 -8.44 19.35
C ILE A 20 23.21 -8.92 18.22
N GLN A 21 23.85 -8.00 17.49
CA GLN A 21 24.83 -8.31 16.45
C GLN A 21 26.22 -8.67 17.01
N GLY A 22 26.44 -8.59 18.32
CA GLY A 22 27.75 -8.81 18.95
C GLY A 22 28.74 -7.66 18.77
N GLU A 23 28.30 -6.51 18.25
CA GLU A 23 29.13 -5.31 18.08
C GLU A 23 29.17 -4.46 19.35
N TYR A 24 29.71 -5.05 20.42
CA TYR A 24 29.66 -4.51 21.79
C TYR A 24 30.24 -3.09 21.95
N ASP A 25 31.29 -2.74 21.20
CA ASP A 25 31.87 -1.39 21.24
C ASP A 25 30.92 -0.34 20.65
N ARG A 26 30.21 -0.67 19.57
CA ARG A 26 29.21 0.24 18.99
C ARG A 26 28.00 0.33 19.90
N ALA A 27 27.51 -0.80 20.41
CA ALA A 27 26.41 -0.84 21.38
C ALA A 27 26.69 0.10 22.57
N LEU A 28 27.91 0.00 23.14
CA LEU A 28 28.34 0.84 24.25
C LEU A 28 28.36 2.34 23.91
N ASP A 29 28.87 2.73 22.73
CA ASP A 29 28.84 4.14 22.28
C ASP A 29 27.40 4.68 22.27
N TYR A 30 26.48 3.95 21.64
CA TYR A 30 25.09 4.36 21.51
C TYR A 30 24.37 4.43 22.87
N TYR A 31 24.59 3.46 23.75
CA TYR A 31 24.04 3.49 25.11
C TYR A 31 24.59 4.66 25.93
N LEU A 32 25.90 4.93 25.89
CA LEU A 32 26.50 6.04 26.62
C LEU A 32 26.03 7.41 26.10
N ARG A 33 25.82 7.54 24.79
CA ARG A 33 25.22 8.74 24.18
C ARG A 33 23.77 8.94 24.63
N SER A 34 22.97 7.87 24.64
CA SER A 34 21.61 7.90 25.20
C SER A 34 21.61 8.35 26.65
N LEU A 35 22.48 7.75 27.47
CA LEU A 35 22.63 8.06 28.88
C LEU A 35 22.96 9.55 29.09
N ARG A 36 23.95 10.08 28.39
CA ARG A 36 24.36 11.50 28.48
C ARG A 36 23.21 12.46 28.15
N ILE A 37 22.38 12.13 27.16
CA ILE A 37 21.21 12.94 26.83
C ILE A 37 20.19 12.87 27.95
N LYS A 38 19.85 11.68 28.45
CA LYS A 38 18.93 11.50 29.58
C LYS A 38 19.39 12.25 30.82
N GLU A 39 20.70 12.28 31.11
CA GLU A 39 21.27 13.10 32.20
C GLU A 39 21.04 14.60 31.98
N SER A 40 21.30 15.10 30.77
CA SER A 40 21.08 16.51 30.43
C SER A 40 19.61 16.94 30.48
N LEU A 41 18.69 15.97 30.49
CA LEU A 41 17.25 16.16 30.60
C LEU A 41 16.73 15.94 32.03
N GLY A 42 17.61 15.68 33.01
CA GLY A 42 17.21 15.43 34.40
C GLY A 42 16.58 14.05 34.65
N MET A 43 16.72 13.11 33.71
CA MET A 43 16.04 11.81 33.76
C MET A 43 16.82 10.73 34.54
N LYS A 44 17.72 11.10 35.44
CA LYS A 44 18.62 10.16 36.14
C LYS A 44 17.87 9.12 36.99
N ASN A 45 16.65 9.44 37.45
CA ASN A 45 15.80 8.54 38.23
C ASN A 45 14.59 8.08 37.40
N SER A 46 14.78 7.84 36.10
CA SER A 46 13.73 7.33 35.21
C SER A 46 13.94 5.86 34.89
N LYS A 47 12.84 5.17 34.57
CA LYS A 47 12.85 3.78 34.08
C LYS A 47 13.78 3.62 32.87
N ASP A 48 13.72 4.53 31.91
CA ASP A 48 14.56 4.49 30.70
C ASP A 48 16.05 4.66 31.01
N TYR A 49 16.39 5.45 32.02
CA TYR A 49 17.78 5.64 32.43
C TYR A 49 18.33 4.37 33.10
N ALA A 50 17.55 3.76 34.00
CA ALA A 50 17.92 2.49 34.60
C ALA A 50 18.05 1.38 33.56
N ALA A 51 17.13 1.29 32.60
CA ALA A 51 17.22 0.32 31.51
C ALA A 51 18.51 0.48 30.67
N SER A 52 18.91 1.72 30.35
CA SER A 52 20.20 1.96 29.69
C SER A 52 21.40 1.52 30.52
N LEU A 53 21.39 1.75 31.84
CA LEU A 53 22.44 1.26 32.73
C LEU A 53 22.50 -0.27 32.72
N ASN A 54 21.36 -0.94 32.79
CA ASN A 54 21.30 -2.40 32.70
C ASN A 54 21.88 -2.90 31.37
N ASN A 55 21.51 -2.31 30.24
CA ASN A 55 22.07 -2.69 28.94
C ASN A 55 23.58 -2.47 28.84
N ILE A 56 24.10 -1.38 29.42
CA ILE A 56 25.55 -1.15 29.52
C ILE A 56 26.22 -2.25 30.36
N GLY A 57 25.59 -2.66 31.46
CA GLY A 57 26.05 -3.78 32.28
C GLY A 57 26.18 -5.09 31.48
N ILE A 58 25.17 -5.42 30.66
CA ILE A 58 25.18 -6.58 29.76
C ILE A 58 26.34 -6.49 28.76
N VAL A 59 26.56 -5.34 28.16
CA VAL A 59 27.68 -5.15 27.22
C VAL A 59 29.03 -5.36 27.92
N TYR A 60 29.22 -4.83 29.13
CA TYR A 60 30.44 -5.08 29.89
C TYR A 60 30.60 -6.53 30.33
N TYR A 61 29.49 -7.24 30.52
CA TYR A 61 29.47 -8.66 30.85
C TYR A 61 30.04 -9.48 29.69
N TYR A 62 29.57 -9.27 28.47
CA TYR A 62 30.15 -9.92 27.28
C TYR A 62 31.59 -9.50 26.99
N LYS A 63 31.99 -8.29 27.40
CA LYS A 63 33.39 -7.83 27.35
C LYS A 63 34.26 -8.35 28.51
N ASN A 64 33.72 -9.18 29.39
CA ASN A 64 34.38 -9.76 30.56
C ASN A 64 35.01 -8.70 31.51
N LYS A 65 34.35 -7.54 31.65
CA LYS A 65 34.76 -6.43 32.54
C LYS A 65 33.96 -6.44 33.83
N LYS A 66 34.16 -7.47 34.65
CA LYS A 66 33.38 -7.82 35.85
C LYS A 66 33.08 -6.64 36.79
N ASP A 67 34.08 -5.80 37.11
CA ASP A 67 33.88 -4.64 38.00
C ASP A 67 32.91 -3.61 37.41
N SER A 68 32.96 -3.41 36.09
CA SER A 68 32.03 -2.52 35.40
C SER A 68 30.62 -3.10 35.39
N VAL A 69 30.47 -4.42 35.18
CA VAL A 69 29.16 -5.10 35.19
C VAL A 69 28.42 -4.84 36.50
N LEU A 70 29.06 -5.14 37.63
CA LEU A 70 28.44 -5.00 38.95
C LEU A 70 28.07 -3.54 39.23
N TYR A 71 28.94 -2.58 38.88
CA TYR A 71 28.66 -1.15 39.03
C TYR A 71 27.37 -0.75 38.30
N TYR A 72 27.23 -1.12 37.02
CA TYR A 72 26.09 -0.72 36.20
C TYR A 72 24.79 -1.42 36.63
N PHE A 73 24.85 -2.73 36.94
CA PHE A 73 23.66 -3.44 37.40
C PHE A 73 23.18 -2.98 38.78
N ILE A 74 24.07 -2.77 39.75
CA ILE A 74 23.67 -2.27 41.08
C ILE A 74 23.10 -0.87 41.00
N ARG A 75 23.68 0.00 40.15
CA ARG A 75 23.15 1.34 39.93
C ARG A 75 21.77 1.32 39.26
N SER A 76 21.57 0.43 38.29
CA SER A 76 20.26 0.18 37.66
C SER A 76 19.23 -0.29 38.68
N LEU A 77 19.58 -1.33 39.46
CA LEU A 77 18.72 -1.91 40.48
C LEU A 77 18.25 -0.85 41.48
N LYS A 78 19.19 -0.06 42.02
CA LYS A 78 18.87 1.01 42.98
C LYS A 78 17.84 1.99 42.43
N ILE A 79 17.99 2.42 41.18
CA ILE A 79 17.05 3.36 40.56
C ILE A 79 15.68 2.70 40.37
N GLN A 80 15.65 1.43 39.95
CA GLN A 80 14.40 0.68 39.77
C GLN A 80 13.67 0.45 41.10
N GLU A 81 14.40 0.20 42.18
CA GLU A 81 13.86 0.15 43.55
C GLU A 81 13.28 1.52 43.96
N GLU A 82 14.01 2.62 43.73
CA GLU A 82 13.56 3.97 44.05
C GLU A 82 12.27 4.38 43.32
N ILE A 83 12.09 3.94 42.07
CA ILE A 83 10.87 4.24 41.28
C ILE A 83 9.79 3.16 41.36
N GLY A 84 10.06 2.03 42.05
CA GLY A 84 9.12 0.92 42.17
C GLY A 84 8.89 0.11 40.88
N ASP A 85 9.83 0.11 39.93
CA ASP A 85 9.70 -0.66 38.67
C ASP A 85 10.02 -2.13 38.88
N LYS A 86 9.03 -2.91 39.36
CA LYS A 86 9.17 -4.33 39.68
C LYS A 86 9.77 -5.17 38.55
N ALA A 87 9.40 -4.89 37.29
CA ALA A 87 9.95 -5.60 36.12
C ALA A 87 11.45 -5.34 35.98
N GLY A 88 11.86 -4.08 36.09
CA GLY A 88 13.27 -3.70 36.13
C GLY A 88 14.00 -4.41 37.28
N ILE A 89 13.46 -4.31 38.50
CA ILE A 89 14.07 -4.88 39.71
C ILE A 89 14.37 -6.37 39.50
N ALA A 90 13.38 -7.14 39.03
CA ALA A 90 13.55 -8.57 38.77
C ALA A 90 14.64 -8.85 37.73
N ALA A 91 14.67 -8.11 36.63
CA ALA A 91 15.67 -8.27 35.59
C ALA A 91 17.09 -7.93 36.09
N SER A 92 17.26 -6.81 36.81
CA SER A 92 18.56 -6.43 37.38
C SER A 92 19.03 -7.45 38.42
N MET A 93 18.13 -7.94 39.29
CA MET A 93 18.45 -8.99 40.26
C MET A 93 18.89 -10.28 39.58
N ASN A 94 18.21 -10.71 38.51
CA ASN A 94 18.61 -11.89 37.75
C ASN A 94 20.03 -11.74 37.16
N ASN A 95 20.31 -10.59 36.53
CA ASN A 95 21.62 -10.32 35.94
C ASN A 95 22.75 -10.26 36.98
N ILE A 96 22.49 -9.68 38.16
CA ILE A 96 23.43 -9.66 39.28
C ILE A 96 23.65 -11.08 39.82
N GLY A 97 22.57 -11.85 39.95
CA GLY A 97 22.63 -13.23 40.40
C GLY A 97 23.44 -14.13 39.48
N GLU A 98 23.26 -13.98 38.17
CA GLU A 98 24.05 -14.65 37.14
C GLU A 98 25.54 -14.32 37.26
N LEU A 99 25.88 -13.02 37.34
CA LEU A 99 27.27 -12.58 37.53
C LEU A 99 27.89 -13.20 38.78
N TYR A 100 27.19 -13.21 39.92
CA TYR A 100 27.71 -13.84 41.14
C TYR A 100 27.89 -15.36 40.99
N SER A 101 27.03 -16.03 40.24
CA SER A 101 27.16 -17.46 39.94
C SER A 101 28.44 -17.74 39.15
N GLU A 102 28.75 -16.92 38.14
CA GLU A 102 30.01 -17.02 37.40
C GLU A 102 31.25 -16.70 38.22
N LEU A 103 31.11 -15.79 39.18
CA LEU A 103 32.15 -15.49 40.16
C LEU A 103 32.30 -16.58 41.23
N GLN A 104 31.51 -17.66 41.14
CA GLN A 104 31.44 -18.75 42.12
C GLN A 104 31.04 -18.28 43.54
N GLN A 105 30.38 -17.13 43.63
CA GLN A 105 29.81 -16.60 44.87
C GLN A 105 28.35 -17.04 44.97
N PHE A 106 28.16 -18.35 45.14
CA PHE A 106 26.85 -18.97 45.00
C PHE A 106 25.80 -18.50 46.01
N ASP A 107 26.19 -18.16 47.24
CA ASP A 107 25.25 -17.63 48.25
C ASP A 107 24.69 -16.26 47.83
N ASN A 108 25.55 -15.38 47.31
CA ASN A 108 25.12 -14.10 46.75
C ASN A 108 24.23 -14.33 45.52
N ALA A 109 24.63 -15.23 44.62
CA ALA A 109 23.86 -15.58 43.44
C ALA A 109 22.44 -16.03 43.79
N LEU A 110 22.30 -17.01 44.69
CA LEU A 110 21.01 -17.52 45.15
C LEU A 110 20.16 -16.41 45.79
N GLY A 111 20.76 -15.54 46.62
CA GLY A 111 20.06 -14.43 47.26
C GLY A 111 19.41 -13.47 46.27
N TYR A 112 20.10 -13.13 45.18
CA TYR A 112 19.56 -12.27 44.12
C TYR A 112 18.58 -13.02 43.20
N LEU A 113 18.93 -14.23 42.76
CA LEU A 113 18.10 -15.03 41.85
C LEU A 113 16.74 -15.39 42.47
N VAL A 114 16.69 -15.78 43.75
CA VAL A 114 15.42 -16.13 44.42
C VAL A 114 14.51 -14.89 44.54
N LYS A 115 15.06 -13.74 44.95
CA LYS A 115 14.28 -12.49 45.02
C LYS A 115 13.77 -12.06 43.65
N GLY A 116 14.61 -12.14 42.62
CA GLY A 116 14.23 -11.85 41.24
C GLY A 116 13.15 -12.80 40.72
N LEU A 117 13.22 -14.08 41.07
CA LEU A 117 12.22 -15.09 40.73
C LEU A 117 10.86 -14.78 41.38
N ASP A 118 10.86 -14.42 42.66
CA ASP A 118 9.63 -14.12 43.38
C ASP A 118 8.93 -12.88 42.81
N ILE A 119 9.68 -11.82 42.52
CA ILE A 119 9.14 -10.59 41.89
C ILE A 119 8.63 -10.88 40.48
N SER A 120 9.40 -11.61 39.66
CA SER A 120 9.01 -11.92 38.28
C SER A 120 7.76 -12.81 38.22
N LYS A 121 7.59 -13.74 39.17
CA LYS A 121 6.33 -14.49 39.34
C LYS A 121 5.17 -13.60 39.75
N GLU A 122 5.39 -12.67 40.68
CA GLU A 122 4.35 -11.73 41.15
C GLU A 122 3.78 -10.89 39.99
N ILE A 123 4.64 -10.40 39.10
CA ILE A 123 4.24 -9.57 37.95
C ILE A 123 3.87 -10.38 36.70
N GLY A 124 4.03 -11.71 36.73
CA GLY A 124 3.74 -12.59 35.61
C GLY A 124 4.72 -12.51 34.42
N ASP A 125 5.96 -12.07 34.65
CA ASP A 125 7.00 -11.99 33.60
C ASP A 125 7.59 -13.37 33.32
N LYS A 126 6.99 -14.07 32.35
CA LYS A 126 7.39 -15.44 31.98
C LYS A 126 8.85 -15.54 31.50
N TYR A 127 9.37 -14.52 30.81
CA TYR A 127 10.73 -14.56 30.25
C TYR A 127 11.77 -14.44 31.36
N VAL A 128 11.57 -13.51 32.31
CA VAL A 128 12.46 -13.38 33.47
C VAL A 128 12.36 -14.61 34.37
N VAL A 129 11.16 -15.17 34.59
CA VAL A 129 11.00 -16.43 35.34
C VAL A 129 11.78 -17.56 34.68
N MET A 130 11.65 -17.72 33.36
CA MET A 130 12.37 -18.73 32.59
C MET A 130 13.89 -18.58 32.77
N GLY A 131 14.43 -17.40 32.48
CA GLY A 131 15.88 -17.14 32.60
C GLY A 131 16.40 -17.34 34.03
N THR A 132 15.65 -16.87 35.03
CA THR A 132 16.04 -17.01 36.44
C THR A 132 16.05 -18.47 36.89
N CYS A 133 15.10 -19.28 36.41
CA CYS A 133 15.06 -20.71 36.71
C CYS A 133 16.24 -21.47 36.07
N ASP A 134 16.68 -21.09 34.87
CA ASP A 134 17.90 -21.65 34.27
C ASP A 134 19.15 -21.29 35.09
N ASN A 135 19.27 -20.02 35.49
CA ASN A 135 20.37 -19.55 36.34
C ASN A 135 20.38 -20.23 37.72
N LEU A 136 19.22 -20.44 38.34
CA LEU A 136 19.10 -21.20 39.60
C LEU A 136 19.48 -22.66 39.40
N ALA A 137 19.05 -23.30 38.30
CA ALA A 137 19.40 -24.68 38.01
C ALA A 137 20.92 -24.86 37.89
N LYS A 138 21.59 -23.99 37.12
CA LYS A 138 23.06 -23.96 36.99
C LYS A 138 23.75 -23.73 38.34
N THR A 139 23.28 -22.75 39.11
CA THR A 139 23.85 -22.41 40.42
C THR A 139 23.75 -23.57 41.41
N TYR A 140 22.58 -24.22 41.50
CA TYR A 140 22.41 -25.40 42.37
C TYR A 140 23.21 -26.61 41.89
N ALA A 141 23.41 -26.77 40.58
CA ALA A 141 24.27 -27.82 40.04
C ALA A 141 25.73 -27.62 40.48
N HIS A 142 26.24 -26.38 40.48
CA HIS A 142 27.58 -26.06 41.00
C HIS A 142 27.72 -26.32 42.50
N LEU A 143 26.63 -26.16 43.27
CA LEU A 143 26.57 -26.52 44.69
C LEU A 143 26.40 -28.03 44.95
N ASN A 144 26.43 -28.87 43.90
CA ASN A 144 26.13 -30.31 43.96
C ASN A 144 24.72 -30.64 44.50
N ASN A 145 23.80 -29.66 44.51
CA ASN A 145 22.41 -29.88 44.87
C ASN A 145 21.60 -30.24 43.61
N HIS A 146 21.84 -31.46 43.10
CA HIS A 146 21.23 -31.94 41.87
C HIS A 146 19.70 -32.02 41.94
N LYS A 147 19.14 -32.22 43.13
CA LYS A 147 17.68 -32.25 43.32
C LYS A 147 17.06 -30.88 43.02
N ALA A 148 17.58 -29.81 43.64
CA ALA A 148 17.10 -28.46 43.38
C ALA A 148 17.38 -28.05 41.92
N ALA A 149 18.57 -28.38 41.40
CA ALA A 149 18.92 -28.10 40.02
C ALA A 149 17.91 -28.71 39.03
N TYR A 150 17.55 -29.98 39.22
CA TYR A 150 16.56 -30.67 38.40
C TYR A 150 15.18 -30.02 38.50
N GLN A 151 14.73 -29.66 39.70
CA GLN A 151 13.43 -29.00 39.90
C GLN A 151 13.35 -27.66 39.14
N TYR A 152 14.38 -26.81 39.25
CA TYR A 152 14.41 -25.55 38.52
C TYR A 152 14.53 -25.75 37.01
N HIS A 153 15.26 -26.77 36.56
CA HIS A 153 15.33 -27.12 35.14
C HIS A 153 13.97 -27.59 34.57
N GLN A 154 13.18 -28.32 35.36
CA GLN A 154 11.81 -28.69 34.97
C GLN A 154 10.94 -27.44 34.81
N VAL A 155 11.00 -26.50 35.76
CA VAL A 155 10.26 -25.23 35.68
C VAL A 155 10.72 -24.40 34.48
N PHE A 156 12.03 -24.31 34.23
CA PHE A 156 12.55 -23.67 33.03
C PHE A 156 11.95 -24.28 31.75
N SER A 157 11.92 -25.61 31.66
CA SER A 157 11.38 -26.32 30.48
C SER A 157 9.89 -26.04 30.26
N THR A 158 9.09 -26.03 31.33
CA THR A 158 7.65 -25.74 31.21
C THR A 158 7.38 -24.30 30.78
N TYR A 159 8.14 -23.33 31.28
CA TYR A 159 8.03 -21.94 30.85
C TYR A 159 8.49 -21.76 29.41
N LYS A 160 9.58 -22.41 29.01
CA LYS A 160 10.09 -22.40 27.63
C LYS A 160 9.02 -22.91 26.65
N ASP A 161 8.39 -24.04 26.96
CA ASP A 161 7.33 -24.61 26.12
C ASP A 161 6.09 -23.69 26.08
N SER A 162 5.70 -23.11 27.21
CA SER A 162 4.59 -22.16 27.26
C SER A 162 4.84 -20.91 26.43
N ILE A 163 6.04 -20.33 26.50
CA ILE A 163 6.42 -19.14 25.75
C ILE A 163 6.43 -19.46 24.25
N PHE A 164 7.08 -20.56 23.86
CA PHE A 164 7.17 -20.99 22.46
C PHE A 164 5.78 -21.20 21.83
N ASN A 165 4.87 -21.86 22.54
CA ASN A 165 3.51 -22.08 22.06
C ASN A 165 2.73 -20.75 21.90
N GLU A 166 2.89 -19.82 22.84
CA GLU A 166 2.24 -18.50 22.78
C GLU A 166 2.76 -17.66 21.61
N GLU A 167 4.08 -17.61 21.42
CA GLU A 167 4.72 -16.93 20.29
C GLU A 167 4.27 -17.52 18.96
N LYS A 168 4.28 -18.86 18.83
CA LYS A 168 3.85 -19.53 17.61
C LYS A 168 2.39 -19.26 17.28
N SER A 169 1.52 -19.26 18.29
CA SER A 169 0.11 -18.92 18.10
C SER A 169 -0.08 -17.48 17.60
N LYS A 170 0.69 -16.52 18.14
CA LYS A 170 0.65 -15.11 17.68
C LYS A 170 1.17 -14.96 16.26
N GLU A 171 2.26 -15.66 15.92
CA GLU A 171 2.84 -15.65 14.57
C GLU A 171 1.84 -16.19 13.54
N ILE A 172 1.16 -17.30 13.84
CA ILE A 172 0.12 -17.89 12.98
C ILE A 172 -1.03 -16.89 12.79
N GLY A 173 -1.53 -16.29 13.87
CA GLY A 173 -2.60 -15.30 13.78
C GLY A 173 -2.21 -14.09 12.94
N ALA A 174 -1.01 -13.53 13.14
CA ALA A 174 -0.51 -12.42 12.33
C ALA A 174 -0.35 -12.78 10.84
N LEU A 175 0.04 -14.02 10.55
CA LEU A 175 0.13 -14.52 9.18
C LEU A 175 -1.24 -14.69 8.53
N GLU A 176 -2.23 -15.20 9.25
CA GLU A 176 -3.62 -15.34 8.80
C GLU A 176 -4.25 -13.97 8.52
N GLU A 177 -4.06 -13.00 9.43
CA GLU A 177 -4.52 -11.62 9.25
C GLU A 177 -3.89 -10.98 8.01
N LYS A 178 -2.57 -11.13 7.85
CA LYS A 178 -1.86 -10.62 6.66
C LYS A 178 -2.39 -11.26 5.38
N TYR A 179 -2.60 -12.57 5.38
CA TYR A 179 -3.13 -13.29 4.22
C TYR A 179 -4.53 -12.80 3.82
N GLU A 180 -5.46 -12.67 4.79
CA GLU A 180 -6.81 -12.18 4.50
C GLU A 180 -6.80 -10.70 4.06
N TRP A 181 -5.91 -9.87 4.61
CA TRP A 181 -5.73 -8.50 4.14
C TRP A 181 -5.24 -8.45 2.69
N GLU A 182 -4.20 -9.21 2.33
CA GLU A 182 -3.67 -9.25 0.96
C GLU A 182 -4.72 -9.74 -0.05
N LYS A 183 -5.54 -10.71 0.35
CA LYS A 183 -6.66 -11.23 -0.45
C LYS A 183 -7.76 -10.19 -0.66
N GLN A 184 -8.15 -9.46 0.40
CA GLN A 184 -9.12 -8.36 0.29
C GLN A 184 -8.60 -7.24 -0.59
N GLU A 185 -7.33 -6.88 -0.45
CA GLU A 185 -6.71 -5.83 -1.25
C GLU A 185 -6.68 -6.21 -2.73
N ARG A 186 -6.32 -7.45 -3.06
CA ARG A 186 -6.39 -7.96 -4.44
C ARG A 186 -7.83 -7.90 -4.99
N GLN A 187 -8.83 -8.23 -4.18
CA GLN A 187 -10.24 -8.13 -4.60
C GLN A 187 -10.68 -6.68 -4.83
N ARG A 188 -10.21 -5.72 -4.01
CA ARG A 188 -10.46 -4.30 -4.23
C ARG A 188 -9.83 -3.83 -5.52
N GLN A 189 -8.56 -4.15 -5.74
CA GLN A 189 -7.83 -3.81 -6.97
C GLN A 189 -8.54 -4.36 -8.21
N TYR A 190 -8.96 -5.62 -8.18
CA TYR A 190 -9.71 -6.22 -9.29
C TYR A 190 -11.04 -5.49 -9.55
N LYS A 191 -11.81 -5.17 -8.50
CA LYS A 191 -13.07 -4.43 -8.64
C LYS A 191 -12.85 -3.02 -9.17
N GLU A 192 -11.82 -2.31 -8.70
CA GLU A 192 -11.45 -0.99 -9.21
C GLU A 192 -11.02 -1.04 -10.67
N GLU A 193 -10.26 -2.06 -11.07
CA GLU A 193 -9.89 -2.28 -12.48
C GLU A 193 -11.12 -2.55 -13.35
N GLU A 194 -12.08 -3.33 -12.87
CA GLU A 194 -13.33 -3.60 -13.59
C GLU A 194 -14.22 -2.34 -13.70
N LEU A 195 -14.32 -1.57 -12.62
CA LEU A 195 -15.02 -0.27 -12.57
C LEU A 195 -14.39 0.75 -13.52
N THR A 196 -13.06 0.83 -13.57
CA THR A 196 -12.35 1.75 -14.47
C THR A 196 -12.50 1.35 -15.94
N LYS A 197 -12.43 0.05 -16.26
CA LYS A 197 -12.71 -0.46 -17.61
C LYS A 197 -14.14 -0.15 -18.06
N THR A 198 -15.12 -0.42 -17.21
CA THR A 198 -16.54 -0.15 -17.52
C THR A 198 -16.81 1.36 -17.67
N ALA A 199 -16.25 2.20 -16.80
CA ALA A 199 -16.33 3.65 -16.92
C ALA A 199 -15.66 4.17 -18.20
N ALA A 200 -14.50 3.63 -18.59
CA ALA A 200 -13.82 3.99 -19.83
C ALA A 200 -14.64 3.61 -21.07
N ILE A 201 -15.23 2.41 -21.08
CA ILE A 201 -16.15 1.97 -22.14
C ILE A 201 -17.36 2.90 -22.22
N GLN A 202 -17.96 3.24 -21.08
CA GLN A 202 -19.13 4.13 -21.03
C GLN A 202 -18.79 5.56 -21.50
N LYS A 203 -17.63 6.10 -21.09
CA LYS A 203 -17.15 7.39 -21.56
C LYS A 203 -16.92 7.39 -23.08
N LYS A 204 -16.24 6.38 -23.61
CA LYS A 204 -16.03 6.22 -25.06
C LYS A 204 -17.35 6.17 -25.84
N ARG A 205 -18.36 5.47 -25.31
CA ARG A 205 -19.72 5.45 -25.88
C ARG A 205 -20.39 6.82 -25.86
N SER A 206 -20.29 7.55 -24.75
CA SER A 206 -20.84 8.91 -24.62
C SER A 206 -20.20 9.87 -25.62
N ASP A 207 -18.86 9.88 -25.71
CA ASP A 207 -18.13 10.76 -26.62
C ASP A 207 -18.53 10.50 -28.09
N MET A 208 -18.67 9.23 -28.44
CA MET A 208 -19.10 8.81 -29.78
C MET A 208 -20.52 9.25 -30.14
N LEU A 209 -21.46 9.17 -29.18
CA LEU A 209 -22.83 9.65 -29.36
C LEU A 209 -22.88 11.18 -29.53
N GLN A 210 -22.07 11.92 -28.76
CA GLN A 210 -21.98 13.38 -28.88
C GLN A 210 -21.45 13.80 -30.26
N VAL A 211 -20.35 13.18 -30.71
CA VAL A 211 -19.77 13.44 -32.05
C VAL A 211 -20.80 13.16 -33.15
N SER A 212 -21.52 12.03 -33.03
CA SER A 212 -22.58 11.68 -33.99
C SER A 212 -23.72 12.70 -34.00
N GLY A 213 -24.15 13.17 -32.81
CA GLY A 213 -25.21 14.17 -32.68
C GLY A 213 -24.86 15.52 -33.28
N VAL A 214 -23.66 16.04 -33.00
CA VAL A 214 -23.15 17.31 -33.58
C VAL A 214 -23.10 17.21 -35.10
N PHE A 215 -22.62 16.08 -35.62
CA PHE A 215 -22.54 15.88 -37.07
C PHE A 215 -23.92 15.87 -37.74
N ILE A 216 -24.91 15.18 -37.16
CA ILE A 216 -26.30 15.16 -37.69
C ILE A 216 -26.86 16.58 -37.78
N VAL A 217 -26.67 17.41 -36.76
CA VAL A 217 -27.13 18.81 -36.76
C VAL A 217 -26.48 19.61 -37.90
N ILE A 218 -25.18 19.42 -38.14
CA ILE A 218 -24.46 20.06 -39.26
C ILE A 218 -25.04 19.62 -40.61
N VAL A 219 -25.31 18.33 -40.81
CA VAL A 219 -25.91 17.81 -42.06
C VAL A 219 -27.30 18.40 -42.28
N VAL A 220 -28.14 18.45 -41.25
CA VAL A 220 -29.49 19.05 -41.34
C VAL A 220 -29.41 20.54 -41.70
N LEU A 221 -28.48 21.29 -41.10
CA LEU A 221 -28.26 22.71 -41.42
C LEU A 221 -27.80 22.90 -42.87
N ILE A 222 -26.85 22.09 -43.35
CA ILE A 222 -26.38 22.14 -44.74
C ILE A 222 -27.52 21.78 -45.70
N PHE A 223 -28.29 20.74 -45.42
CA PHE A 223 -29.43 20.34 -46.24
C PHE A 223 -30.52 21.43 -46.29
N GLY A 224 -30.80 22.08 -45.15
CA GLY A 224 -31.70 23.24 -45.07
C GLY A 224 -31.20 24.41 -45.93
N LEU A 225 -29.90 24.74 -45.85
CA LEU A 225 -29.26 25.75 -46.70
C LEU A 225 -29.32 25.38 -48.18
N LEU A 226 -29.17 24.12 -48.55
CA LEU A 226 -29.28 23.65 -49.94
C LEU A 226 -30.69 23.81 -50.50
N LEU A 227 -31.71 23.44 -49.73
CA LEU A 227 -33.10 23.66 -50.13
C LEU A 227 -33.41 25.15 -50.31
N TYR A 228 -32.87 26.00 -49.43
CA TYR A 228 -32.97 27.44 -49.57
C TYR A 228 -32.26 27.96 -50.83
N ALA A 229 -31.02 27.52 -51.07
CA ALA A 229 -30.22 27.91 -52.24
C ALA A 229 -30.79 27.41 -53.56
N SER A 230 -31.53 26.28 -53.57
CA SER A 230 -32.20 25.76 -54.77
C SER A 230 -33.26 26.70 -55.36
N ASN A 231 -33.73 27.67 -54.57
CA ASN A 231 -34.61 28.75 -55.05
C ASN A 231 -33.86 29.90 -55.72
N LEU A 232 -32.53 29.95 -55.66
CA LEU A 232 -31.69 30.94 -56.35
C LEU A 232 -31.32 30.45 -57.77
N PRO A 233 -31.08 31.33 -58.74
CA PRO A 233 -30.73 30.95 -60.12
C PRO A 233 -29.27 30.47 -60.23
N ILE A 234 -28.93 29.36 -59.58
CA ILE A 234 -27.56 28.81 -59.52
C ILE A 234 -27.31 27.83 -60.68
N ASN A 235 -26.04 27.60 -61.03
CA ASN A 235 -25.60 26.62 -62.02
C ASN A 235 -25.90 25.17 -61.56
N ILE A 236 -26.34 24.30 -62.48
CA ILE A 236 -26.66 22.90 -62.20
C ILE A 236 -25.45 22.10 -61.74
N HIS A 237 -24.26 22.33 -62.32
CA HIS A 237 -23.04 21.61 -61.93
C HIS A 237 -22.58 21.96 -60.51
N PHE A 238 -22.87 23.19 -60.06
CA PHE A 238 -22.58 23.58 -58.68
C PHE A 238 -23.48 22.83 -57.70
N ILE A 239 -24.73 22.59 -58.06
CA ILE A 239 -25.69 21.83 -57.23
C ILE A 239 -25.33 20.34 -57.21
N GLU A 240 -24.87 19.78 -58.33
CA GLU A 240 -24.32 18.41 -58.39
C GLU A 240 -23.14 18.26 -57.41
N GLY A 241 -22.17 19.18 -57.46
CA GLY A 241 -21.05 19.18 -56.52
C GLY A 241 -21.49 19.30 -55.06
N MET A 242 -22.50 20.12 -54.77
CA MET A 242 -23.02 20.24 -53.40
C MET A 242 -23.76 18.98 -52.92
N VAL A 243 -24.57 18.34 -53.77
CA VAL A 243 -25.25 17.08 -53.43
C VAL A 243 -24.22 15.98 -53.17
N PHE A 244 -23.17 15.92 -53.99
CA PHE A 244 -22.06 15.01 -53.81
C PHE A 244 -21.35 15.22 -52.46
N VAL A 245 -21.06 16.46 -52.08
CA VAL A 245 -20.43 16.79 -50.77
C VAL A 245 -21.33 16.36 -49.61
N VAL A 246 -22.63 16.62 -49.67
CA VAL A 246 -23.57 16.20 -48.60
C VAL A 246 -23.68 14.68 -48.52
N PHE A 247 -23.68 13.98 -49.65
CA PHE A 247 -23.67 12.53 -49.65
C PHE A 247 -22.37 11.95 -49.11
N MET A 248 -21.21 12.50 -49.47
CA MET A 248 -19.92 12.12 -48.90
C MET A 248 -19.92 12.31 -47.38
N MET A 249 -20.46 13.42 -46.88
CA MET A 249 -20.62 13.64 -45.44
C MET A 249 -21.58 12.62 -44.80
N PHE A 250 -22.72 12.32 -45.43
CA PHE A 250 -23.65 11.31 -44.92
C PHE A 250 -23.06 9.89 -44.93
N PHE A 251 -22.27 9.57 -45.95
CA PHE A 251 -21.54 8.32 -46.06
C PHE A 251 -20.50 8.21 -44.94
N GLU A 252 -19.68 9.24 -44.73
CA GLU A 252 -18.71 9.29 -43.63
C GLU A 252 -19.39 9.14 -42.25
N LEU A 253 -20.55 9.77 -42.04
CA LEU A 253 -21.34 9.56 -40.81
C LEU A 253 -21.76 8.11 -40.63
N THR A 254 -22.24 7.49 -41.70
CA THR A 254 -22.70 6.11 -41.64
C THR A 254 -21.54 5.18 -41.32
N LEU A 255 -20.36 5.43 -41.88
CA LEU A 255 -19.14 4.72 -41.50
C LEU A 255 -18.79 4.95 -40.04
N VAL A 256 -18.73 6.19 -39.55
CA VAL A 256 -18.40 6.50 -38.14
C VAL A 256 -19.38 5.84 -37.17
N PHE A 257 -20.67 5.81 -37.49
CA PHE A 257 -21.70 5.17 -36.65
C PHE A 257 -21.60 3.66 -36.65
N LEU A 258 -21.31 3.04 -37.80
CA LEU A 258 -21.18 1.58 -37.92
C LEU A 258 -19.80 1.08 -37.47
N ASN A 259 -18.77 1.94 -37.44
CA ASN A 259 -17.39 1.56 -37.14
C ASN A 259 -17.22 0.75 -35.83
N PRO A 260 -17.89 1.05 -34.70
CA PRO A 260 -17.77 0.27 -33.47
C PRO A 260 -18.35 -1.13 -33.59
N TYR A 261 -19.42 -1.28 -34.38
CA TYR A 261 -20.05 -2.57 -34.66
C TYR A 261 -19.20 -3.37 -35.64
N ILE A 262 -18.61 -2.70 -36.63
CA ILE A 262 -17.64 -3.29 -37.56
C ILE A 262 -16.41 -3.77 -36.80
N ASP A 263 -15.84 -2.95 -35.89
CA ASP A 263 -14.66 -3.29 -35.10
C ASP A 263 -14.92 -4.48 -34.15
N MET A 264 -16.13 -4.57 -33.58
CA MET A 264 -16.54 -5.73 -32.77
C MET A 264 -16.57 -7.04 -33.58
N ILE A 265 -16.98 -6.97 -34.84
CA ILE A 265 -17.02 -8.12 -35.77
C ILE A 265 -15.62 -8.41 -36.33
N ALA A 266 -14.81 -7.38 -36.54
CA ALA A 266 -13.51 -7.49 -37.18
C ALA A 266 -12.42 -8.01 -36.25
N ASP A 267 -12.58 -7.88 -34.92
CA ASP A 267 -11.61 -8.34 -33.91
C ASP A 267 -10.18 -7.84 -34.24
N GLY A 268 -10.08 -6.57 -34.65
CA GLY A 268 -8.84 -5.91 -35.03
C GLY A 268 -8.28 -6.26 -36.42
N LYS A 269 -8.97 -7.05 -37.25
CA LYS A 269 -8.50 -7.43 -38.60
C LYS A 269 -8.80 -6.33 -39.64
N PRO A 270 -7.77 -5.70 -40.25
CA PRO A 270 -7.97 -4.56 -41.17
C PRO A 270 -8.77 -4.88 -42.43
N ILE A 271 -8.65 -6.11 -42.94
CA ILE A 271 -9.32 -6.55 -44.18
C ILE A 271 -10.85 -6.57 -44.01
N ILE A 272 -11.34 -6.94 -42.82
CA ILE A 272 -12.78 -7.02 -42.54
C ILE A 272 -13.39 -5.61 -42.47
N ASN A 273 -12.68 -4.65 -41.88
CA ASN A 273 -13.09 -3.24 -41.86
C ASN A 273 -13.22 -2.68 -43.28
N LEU A 274 -12.25 -2.98 -44.15
CA LEU A 274 -12.26 -2.49 -45.53
C LEU A 274 -13.43 -3.06 -46.33
N LEU A 275 -13.72 -4.35 -46.17
CA LEU A 275 -14.87 -5.02 -46.80
C LEU A 275 -16.19 -4.44 -46.31
N ALA A 276 -16.36 -4.26 -44.99
CA ALA A 276 -17.58 -3.70 -44.43
C ALA A 276 -17.86 -2.28 -44.96
N ASN A 277 -16.84 -1.42 -45.01
CA ASN A 277 -16.98 -0.06 -45.55
C ASN A 277 -17.38 -0.05 -47.03
N SER A 278 -16.83 -0.97 -47.83
CA SER A 278 -17.18 -1.10 -49.25
C SER A 278 -18.63 -1.55 -49.47
N VAL A 279 -19.13 -2.47 -48.64
CA VAL A 279 -20.54 -2.93 -48.71
C VAL A 279 -21.49 -1.80 -48.33
N ILE A 280 -21.17 -1.03 -47.29
CA ILE A 280 -21.96 0.13 -46.87
C ILE A 280 -22.02 1.18 -48.00
N ALA A 281 -20.89 1.44 -48.67
CA ALA A 281 -20.83 2.36 -49.81
C ALA A 281 -21.75 1.92 -50.95
N ALA A 282 -21.69 0.64 -51.31
CA ALA A 282 -22.53 0.07 -52.37
C ALA A 282 -24.02 0.16 -52.04
N CYS A 283 -24.40 -0.05 -50.77
CA CYS A 283 -25.79 0.06 -50.32
C CYS A 283 -26.32 1.50 -50.33
N LEU A 284 -25.45 2.49 -50.08
CA LEU A 284 -25.85 3.89 -49.99
C LEU A 284 -25.81 4.64 -51.33
N SER A 285 -25.00 4.18 -52.29
CA SER A 285 -24.87 4.81 -53.61
C SER A 285 -26.20 5.07 -54.34
N PRO A 286 -27.19 4.15 -54.34
CA PRO A 286 -28.48 4.41 -54.99
C PRO A 286 -29.26 5.60 -54.40
N LEU A 287 -29.06 5.90 -53.11
CA LEU A 287 -29.70 7.04 -52.45
C LEU A 287 -29.19 8.36 -53.01
N HIS A 288 -27.88 8.46 -53.27
CA HIS A 288 -27.25 9.62 -53.90
C HIS A 288 -27.89 9.93 -55.26
N GLU A 289 -27.97 8.91 -56.12
CA GLU A 289 -28.50 9.04 -57.48
C GLU A 289 -29.97 9.52 -57.48
N ILE A 290 -30.79 9.00 -56.56
CA ILE A 290 -32.19 9.40 -56.43
C ILE A 290 -32.32 10.86 -55.98
N LEU A 291 -31.51 11.29 -55.00
CA LEU A 291 -31.53 12.66 -54.49
C LEU A 291 -31.07 13.66 -55.56
N GLU A 292 -29.98 13.34 -56.25
CA GLU A 292 -29.46 14.13 -57.36
C GLU A 292 -30.51 14.28 -58.47
N GLY A 293 -31.14 13.17 -58.87
CA GLY A 293 -32.19 13.16 -59.89
C GLY A 293 -33.41 14.01 -59.52
N LYS A 294 -33.88 13.92 -58.26
CA LYS A 294 -35.01 14.72 -57.78
C LYS A 294 -34.71 16.22 -57.76
N MET A 295 -33.51 16.60 -57.32
CA MET A 295 -33.08 18.01 -57.30
C MET A 295 -32.98 18.59 -58.71
N LYS A 296 -32.34 17.85 -59.64
CA LYS A 296 -32.25 18.22 -61.06
C LYS A 296 -33.63 18.47 -61.69
N MET A 297 -34.57 17.56 -61.44
CA MET A 297 -35.93 17.70 -61.97
C MET A 297 -36.65 18.93 -61.41
N LYS A 298 -36.50 19.22 -60.11
CA LYS A 298 -37.12 20.39 -59.46
C LYS A 298 -36.58 21.71 -60.04
N ILE A 299 -35.27 21.83 -60.17
CA ILE A 299 -34.62 23.04 -60.73
C ILE A 299 -35.00 23.25 -62.20
N THR A 300 -35.07 22.17 -62.98
CA THR A 300 -35.45 22.24 -64.40
C THR A 300 -36.90 22.70 -64.56
N LYS A 301 -37.81 22.18 -63.71
CA LYS A 301 -39.22 22.64 -63.65
C LYS A 301 -39.33 24.11 -63.23
N ASP A 302 -38.54 24.56 -62.25
CA ASP A 302 -38.55 25.96 -61.80
C ASP A 302 -37.94 26.92 -62.83
N LYS A 303 -36.87 26.53 -63.54
CA LYS A 303 -36.34 27.29 -64.69
C LYS A 303 -37.39 27.42 -65.80
N LYS A 304 -38.09 26.33 -66.13
CA LYS A 304 -39.17 26.32 -67.14
C LYS A 304 -40.32 27.25 -66.74
N LYS A 305 -40.81 27.16 -65.50
CA LYS A 305 -41.85 28.07 -64.96
C LYS A 305 -41.41 29.54 -64.93
N ARG A 306 -40.14 29.84 -64.63
CA ARG A 306 -39.61 31.22 -64.65
C ARG A 306 -39.49 31.77 -66.07
N LEU A 307 -39.14 30.93 -67.06
CA LEU A 307 -39.16 31.32 -68.48
C LEU A 307 -40.59 31.60 -68.96
N GLU A 308 -41.54 30.71 -68.65
CA GLU A 308 -42.96 30.87 -69.00
C GLU A 308 -43.56 32.17 -68.41
N ARG A 309 -43.26 32.51 -67.15
CA ARG A 309 -43.67 33.79 -66.54
C ARG A 309 -43.03 35.02 -67.19
N ARG A 310 -41.78 34.93 -67.66
CA ARG A 310 -41.10 36.04 -68.39
C ARG A 310 -41.66 36.24 -69.80
N ILE A 311 -42.20 35.18 -70.42
CA ILE A 311 -42.85 35.23 -71.73
C ILE A 311 -44.24 35.85 -71.60
N ILE A 312 -44.99 35.50 -70.55
CA ILE A 312 -46.35 36.03 -70.30
C ILE A 312 -46.32 37.49 -69.79
N GLY A 313 -45.30 37.90 -69.03
CA GLY A 313 -45.16 39.29 -68.54
C GLY A 313 -44.62 40.31 -69.57
N LYS A 314 -44.47 39.93 -70.84
CA LYS A 314 -44.03 40.80 -71.95
C LYS A 314 -45.12 41.04 -73.00
N GLN A 315 -46.36 40.62 -72.74
CA GLN A 315 -47.57 41.04 -73.45
C GLN A 315 -48.29 42.09 -72.63
#